data_AF-A0A519VGQ2-F1
#
_entry.id   AF-A0A519VGQ2-F1
#
_cell.length_a   1.000
_cell.length_b   1.000
_cell.length_c   1.000
_cell.angle_alpha   90.00
_cell.angle_beta   90.00
_cell.angle_gamma   90.00
#
_symmetry.space_group_name_H-M   'P 1'
#
loop_
_entity.id
_entity.type
_entity.pdbx_description
1 polymer ?
#
loop_
_entity_poly.entity_id
_entity_poly.type
_entity_poly.pdbx_seq_one_letter_code
_entity_poly.pdbx_strand_id
1 'polypeptide(L)'
;GSWLPELAKKADLNISVMPGKGYSFMVEPNGHEIHHPSLLLEARVAVTPMNGQIRFGGTMEIAPMNDKVNMNRVEGIVRSIPNYYPDYQVPIPQIDKIWYGFRPCSPDGLPYIGFTQKLKNLIIAGGHGMMGVSLAPATGKLVDQSNLTKFTFTPQLVTRMLIGGVIGFAVVSLLFYATKNPNSAWGKFWMIRPFIVLPLAGAIGGAVNYYIESFTNQGTWKRIFGVVLSLIIFVIGLWMGTVLGFVGTIWN
;
A
#
# COMPACT_ATOMS: atom_id res chain seq x y z
N GLY A 1 -5.04 13.96 10.32
CA GLY A 1 -6.46 13.96 10.74
C GLY A 1 -7.12 15.26 10.32
N SER A 2 -8.14 15.73 11.03
CA SER A 2 -8.92 16.91 10.60
C SER A 2 -8.14 18.23 10.66
N TRP A 3 -7.05 18.28 11.43
CA TRP A 3 -6.11 19.42 11.49
C TRP A 3 -5.12 19.45 10.30
N LEU A 4 -5.28 18.56 9.32
CA LEU A 4 -4.40 18.50 8.16
C LEU A 4 -4.27 19.85 7.42
N PRO A 5 -5.33 20.63 7.19
CA PRO A 5 -5.20 21.92 6.51
C PRO A 5 -4.30 22.92 7.26
N GLU A 6 -4.43 22.99 8.59
CA GLU A 6 -3.62 23.88 9.42
C GLU A 6 -2.15 23.47 9.41
N LEU A 7 -1.87 22.17 9.47
CA LEU A 7 -0.51 21.66 9.39
C LEU A 7 0.09 21.84 8.00
N ALA A 8 -0.68 21.58 6.94
CA ALA A 8 -0.25 21.73 5.55
C ALA A 8 0.10 23.17 5.19
N LYS A 9 -0.63 24.15 5.74
CA LYS A 9 -0.33 25.59 5.56
C LYS A 9 1.07 25.96 6.05
N LYS A 10 1.60 25.31 7.10
CA LYS A 10 2.98 25.55 7.57
C LYS A 10 4.04 25.15 6.55
N ALA A 11 3.69 24.25 5.63
CA ALA A 11 4.50 23.83 4.50
C ALA A 11 4.16 24.57 3.19
N ASP A 12 3.33 25.62 3.28
CA ASP A 12 2.82 26.39 2.14
C ASP A 12 2.15 25.48 1.09
N LEU A 13 1.29 24.58 1.60
CA LEU A 13 0.42 23.69 0.85
C LEU A 13 -1.04 23.98 1.18
N ASN A 14 -1.91 23.88 0.17
CA ASN A 14 -3.35 24.00 0.35
C ASN A 14 -4.00 22.63 0.22
N ILE A 15 -4.56 22.12 1.32
CA ILE A 15 -5.24 20.82 1.37
C ILE A 15 -6.65 21.04 1.90
N SER A 16 -7.64 20.61 1.13
CA SER A 16 -9.05 20.71 1.50
C SER A 16 -9.45 19.51 2.34
N VAL A 17 -9.62 19.73 3.64
CA VAL A 17 -10.24 18.75 4.55
C VAL A 17 -11.19 19.51 5.46
N MET A 18 -12.43 19.05 5.55
CA MET A 18 -13.43 19.60 6.44
C MET A 18 -13.67 18.64 7.61
N PRO A 19 -13.61 19.11 8.86
CA PRO A 19 -13.99 18.29 10.01
C PRO A 19 -15.49 17.96 9.99
N GLY A 20 -15.81 16.66 9.97
CA GLY A 20 -17.15 16.14 10.22
C GLY A 20 -17.28 15.70 11.67
N LYS A 21 -17.82 16.55 12.55
CA LYS A 21 -18.02 16.24 13.97
C LYS A 21 -19.15 15.20 14.13
N GLY A 22 -18.84 14.10 14.80
CA GLY A 22 -19.81 13.06 15.18
C GLY A 22 -19.86 12.89 16.68
N TYR A 23 -20.99 12.39 17.19
CA TYR A 23 -21.22 12.20 18.62
C TYR A 23 -21.42 10.73 18.92
N SER A 24 -21.04 10.31 20.12
CA SER A 24 -21.37 8.99 20.65
C SER A 24 -21.43 8.98 22.16
N PHE A 25 -22.20 8.06 22.71
CA PHE A 25 -22.31 7.83 24.15
C PHE A 25 -22.47 6.32 24.38
N MET A 26 -22.17 5.89 25.61
CA MET A 26 -22.29 4.50 26.02
C MET A 26 -23.54 4.31 26.89
N VAL A 27 -24.16 3.15 26.77
CA VAL A 27 -25.37 2.76 27.51
C VAL A 27 -25.17 1.35 28.06
N GLU A 28 -25.56 1.14 29.31
CA GLU A 28 -25.59 -0.20 29.91
C GLU A 28 -26.73 -1.03 29.31
N PRO A 29 -26.55 -2.34 29.05
CA PRO A 29 -27.63 -3.19 28.59
C PRO A 29 -28.79 -3.24 29.61
N ASN A 30 -30.03 -3.12 29.15
CA ASN A 30 -31.22 -3.16 30.00
C ASN A 30 -31.99 -4.49 29.79
N GLY A 31 -31.45 -5.59 30.31
CA GLY A 31 -32.10 -6.91 30.29
C GLY A 31 -32.09 -7.66 28.94
N HIS A 32 -31.76 -6.98 27.84
CA HIS A 32 -31.53 -7.57 26.52
C HIS A 32 -30.12 -7.23 26.08
N GLU A 33 -29.33 -8.18 25.59
CA GLU A 33 -27.97 -7.89 25.11
C GLU A 33 -27.94 -7.68 23.58
N ILE A 34 -27.15 -6.71 23.12
CA ILE A 34 -26.82 -6.57 21.70
C ILE A 34 -25.46 -7.23 21.48
N HIS A 35 -25.43 -8.32 20.70
CA HIS A 35 -24.18 -9.07 20.45
C HIS A 35 -23.47 -8.69 19.15
N HIS A 36 -24.18 -8.05 18.22
CA HIS A 36 -23.64 -7.73 16.90
C HIS A 36 -23.68 -6.22 16.63
N PRO A 37 -22.62 -5.66 16.03
CA PRO A 37 -22.65 -4.28 15.57
C PRO A 37 -23.69 -4.13 14.45
N SER A 38 -24.41 -3.03 14.46
CA SER A 38 -25.44 -2.72 13.48
C SER A 38 -25.37 -1.26 13.06
N LEU A 39 -25.99 -0.95 11.91
CA LEU A 39 -26.15 0.41 11.42
C LEU A 39 -27.64 0.65 11.17
N LEU A 40 -28.22 1.57 11.91
CA LEU A 40 -29.58 2.05 11.71
C LEU A 40 -29.54 3.00 10.50
N LEU A 41 -29.93 2.49 9.33
CA LEU A 41 -29.63 3.12 8.04
C LEU A 41 -30.30 4.50 7.89
N GLU A 42 -31.59 4.60 8.17
CA GLU A 42 -32.36 5.84 8.02
C GLU A 42 -31.93 6.86 9.08
N ALA A 43 -31.70 6.41 10.32
CA ALA A 43 -31.22 7.25 11.41
C ALA A 43 -29.74 7.65 11.29
N ARG A 44 -28.95 6.90 10.49
CA ARG A 44 -27.48 7.01 10.38
C ARG A 44 -26.79 6.89 11.75
N VAL A 45 -27.21 5.91 12.54
CA VAL A 45 -26.68 5.61 13.87
C VAL A 45 -26.02 4.23 13.85
N ALA A 46 -24.73 4.18 14.15
CA ALA A 46 -24.01 2.95 14.42
C ALA A 46 -24.25 2.52 15.87
N VAL A 47 -24.55 1.23 16.05
CA VAL A 47 -24.68 0.57 17.34
C VAL A 47 -23.55 -0.43 17.45
N THR A 48 -22.75 -0.33 18.51
CA THR A 48 -21.56 -1.16 18.67
C THR A 48 -21.47 -1.67 20.11
N PRO A 49 -21.68 -2.98 20.33
CA PRO A 49 -21.36 -3.62 21.60
C PRO A 49 -19.87 -3.47 21.88
N MET A 50 -19.51 -2.87 23.02
CA MET A 50 -18.14 -2.54 23.35
C MET A 50 -17.97 -2.51 24.87
N ASN A 51 -17.04 -3.33 25.38
CA ASN A 51 -16.65 -3.38 26.79
C ASN A 51 -17.84 -3.64 27.75
N GLY A 52 -18.75 -4.56 27.40
CA GLY A 52 -19.94 -4.85 28.22
C GLY A 52 -21.05 -3.81 28.12
N GLN A 53 -20.81 -2.69 27.43
CA GLN A 53 -21.77 -1.63 27.17
C GLN A 53 -22.14 -1.58 25.69
N ILE A 54 -23.10 -0.72 25.34
CA ILE A 54 -23.51 -0.47 23.97
C ILE A 54 -23.19 0.97 23.62
N ARG A 55 -22.35 1.15 22.61
CA ARG A 55 -22.06 2.47 22.05
C ARG A 55 -23.08 2.81 20.98
N PHE A 56 -23.78 3.92 21.17
CA PHE A 56 -24.55 4.55 20.10
C PHE A 56 -23.76 5.73 19.58
N GLY A 57 -23.52 5.77 18.27
CA GLY A 57 -22.75 6.82 17.63
C GLY A 57 -23.31 7.18 16.28
N GLY A 58 -23.37 8.46 15.97
CA GLY A 58 -24.00 8.87 14.72
C GLY A 58 -23.81 10.34 14.43
N THR A 59 -24.59 10.80 13.45
CA THR A 59 -24.62 12.17 12.94
C THR A 59 -23.28 12.64 12.35
N MET A 60 -23.38 13.71 11.56
CA MET A 60 -22.23 14.40 11.02
C MET A 60 -22.56 15.89 10.91
N GLU A 61 -21.84 16.69 11.68
CA GLU A 61 -21.86 18.14 11.63
C GLU A 61 -20.63 18.60 10.83
N ILE A 62 -20.88 19.23 9.68
CA ILE A 62 -19.84 19.81 8.83
C ILE A 62 -19.72 21.28 9.23
N ALA A 63 -18.82 21.57 10.17
CA ALA A 63 -18.61 22.90 10.73
C ALA A 63 -17.17 23.04 11.24
N PRO A 64 -16.65 24.28 11.44
CA PRO A 64 -15.34 24.48 12.05
C PRO A 64 -15.20 23.73 13.39
N MET A 65 -13.98 23.28 13.70
CA MET A 65 -13.73 22.54 14.93
C MET A 65 -14.04 23.40 16.15
N ASN A 66 -14.84 22.84 17.05
CA ASN A 66 -15.18 23.41 18.33
C ASN A 66 -15.51 22.28 19.32
N ASP A 67 -15.36 22.54 20.60
CA ASP A 67 -15.59 21.59 21.69
C ASP A 67 -17.05 21.50 22.15
N LYS A 68 -17.93 22.39 21.67
CA LYS A 68 -19.34 22.44 22.11
C LYS A 68 -20.16 21.27 21.58
N VAL A 69 -20.84 20.55 22.47
CA VAL A 69 -21.75 19.47 22.08
C VAL A 69 -23.07 20.06 21.58
N ASN A 70 -23.52 19.64 20.40
CA ASN A 70 -24.83 19.98 19.88
C ASN A 70 -25.88 18.97 20.37
N MET A 71 -26.62 19.32 21.43
CA MET A 71 -27.59 18.43 22.04
C MET A 71 -28.73 18.02 21.09
N ASN A 72 -29.14 18.86 20.14
CA ASN A 72 -30.15 18.48 19.15
C ASN A 72 -29.72 17.27 18.30
N ARG A 73 -28.41 17.15 18.00
CA ARG A 73 -27.86 16.00 17.27
C ARG A 73 -27.88 14.74 18.13
N VAL A 74 -27.54 14.87 19.41
CA VAL A 74 -27.51 13.75 20.38
C VAL A 74 -28.93 13.26 20.68
N GLU A 75 -29.87 14.17 20.90
CA GLU A 75 -31.29 13.85 21.06
C GLU A 75 -31.84 13.12 19.83
N GLY A 76 -31.41 13.51 18.62
CA GLY A 76 -31.76 12.80 17.39
C GLY A 76 -31.31 11.34 17.39
N ILE A 77 -30.09 11.06 17.88
CA ILE A 77 -29.61 9.68 18.07
C ILE A 77 -30.52 8.96 19.06
N VAL A 78 -30.71 9.51 20.26
CA VAL A 78 -31.50 8.89 21.33
C VAL A 78 -32.93 8.57 20.89
N ARG A 79 -33.62 9.55 20.30
CA ARG A 79 -35.01 9.40 19.83
C ARG A 79 -35.17 8.39 18.71
N SER A 80 -34.11 8.10 17.96
CA SER A 80 -34.16 7.11 16.88
C SER A 80 -34.08 5.66 17.36
N ILE A 81 -33.48 5.41 18.52
CA ILE A 81 -33.18 4.05 19.01
C ILE A 81 -34.45 3.20 19.17
N PRO A 82 -35.54 3.67 19.81
CA PRO A 82 -36.75 2.85 20.02
C PRO A 82 -37.45 2.42 18.73
N ASN A 83 -37.21 3.11 17.61
CA ASN A 83 -37.79 2.73 16.31
C ASN A 83 -37.18 1.44 15.74
N TYR A 84 -35.99 1.06 16.20
CA TYR A 84 -35.28 -0.15 15.77
C TYR A 84 -35.13 -1.16 16.89
N TYR A 85 -35.02 -0.68 18.13
CA TYR A 85 -34.93 -1.48 19.35
C TYR A 85 -36.02 -1.03 20.32
N PRO A 86 -37.28 -1.48 20.16
CA PRO A 86 -38.42 -0.99 20.97
C PRO A 86 -38.23 -1.15 22.48
N ASP A 87 -37.51 -2.19 22.90
CA ASP A 87 -37.22 -2.48 24.32
C ASP A 87 -36.09 -1.59 24.89
N TYR A 88 -35.42 -0.81 24.05
CA TYR A 88 -34.32 0.08 24.44
C TYR A 88 -34.80 1.52 24.56
N GLN A 89 -35.17 1.90 25.78
CA GLN A 89 -35.43 3.29 26.16
C GLN A 89 -34.18 3.91 26.77
N VAL A 90 -33.45 4.66 25.95
CA VAL A 90 -32.18 5.28 26.35
C VAL A 90 -32.46 6.69 26.90
N PRO A 91 -32.01 7.03 28.11
CA PRO A 91 -32.11 8.40 28.62
C PRO A 91 -31.17 9.34 27.85
N ILE A 92 -31.51 10.62 27.79
CA ILE A 92 -30.60 11.63 27.21
C ILE A 92 -29.33 11.67 28.07
N PRO A 93 -28.14 11.45 27.48
CA PRO A 93 -26.89 11.46 28.23
C PRO A 93 -26.54 12.87 28.71
N GLN A 94 -25.89 12.95 29.87
CA GLN A 94 -25.29 14.20 30.36
C GLN A 94 -24.13 14.63 29.45
N ILE A 95 -23.87 15.94 29.36
CA ILE A 95 -22.89 16.50 28.41
C ILE A 95 -21.49 15.92 28.60
N ASP A 96 -21.06 15.69 29.84
CA ASP A 96 -19.76 15.11 30.20
C ASP A 96 -19.60 13.64 29.78
N LYS A 97 -20.72 12.93 29.52
CA LYS A 97 -20.73 11.55 29.04
C LYS A 97 -20.77 11.45 27.52
N ILE A 98 -20.89 12.56 26.81
CA ILE A 98 -20.96 12.59 25.35
C ILE A 98 -19.56 12.74 24.79
N TRP A 99 -19.12 11.70 24.08
CA TRP A 99 -17.88 11.77 23.30
C TRP A 99 -18.16 12.37 21.93
N TYR A 100 -17.21 13.13 21.41
CA TYR A 100 -17.23 13.59 20.03
C TYR A 100 -15.86 13.41 19.36
N GLY A 101 -15.88 13.32 18.04
CA GLY A 101 -14.67 13.25 17.24
C GLY A 101 -14.86 13.91 15.88
N PHE A 102 -13.76 14.41 15.33
CA PHE A 102 -13.75 15.04 14.01
C PHE A 102 -13.24 14.08 12.95
N ARG A 103 -14.12 13.69 12.03
CA ARG A 103 -13.75 12.89 10.87
C ARG A 103 -13.10 13.80 9.82
N PRO A 104 -11.93 13.46 9.26
CA PRO A 104 -11.27 14.28 8.26
C PRO A 104 -11.88 14.04 6.88
N CYS A 105 -12.90 14.81 6.50
CA CYS A 105 -13.61 14.62 5.24
C CYS A 105 -12.94 15.42 4.12
N SER A 106 -12.43 14.74 3.09
CA SER A 106 -12.05 15.38 1.82
C SER A 106 -13.30 15.72 0.99
N PRO A 107 -13.22 16.69 0.05
CA PRO A 107 -14.36 17.09 -0.78
C PRO A 107 -14.91 15.99 -1.67
N ASP A 108 -14.05 15.08 -2.14
CA ASP A 108 -14.39 13.97 -3.03
C ASP A 108 -14.55 12.63 -2.29
N GLY A 109 -14.33 12.62 -0.97
CA GLY A 109 -14.39 11.41 -0.13
C GLY A 109 -13.16 10.49 -0.24
N LEU A 110 -12.14 10.85 -1.03
CA LEU A 110 -10.90 10.08 -1.16
C LEU A 110 -9.79 10.63 -0.24
N PRO A 111 -8.95 9.77 0.37
CA PRO A 111 -7.84 10.22 1.20
C PRO A 111 -6.69 10.78 0.34
N TYR A 112 -6.03 11.81 0.87
CA TYR A 112 -4.75 12.29 0.36
C TYR A 112 -3.63 11.36 0.83
N ILE A 113 -3.00 10.63 -0.09
CA ILE A 113 -1.88 9.72 0.19
C ILE A 113 -0.79 9.92 -0.87
N GLY A 114 0.40 10.38 -0.46
CA GLY A 114 1.58 10.45 -1.35
C GLY A 114 2.48 11.66 -1.12
N PHE A 115 3.53 11.76 -1.92
CA PHE A 115 4.45 12.90 -1.89
C PHE A 115 3.80 14.16 -2.42
N THR A 116 4.21 15.28 -1.82
CA THR A 116 3.86 16.59 -2.36
C THR A 116 4.73 16.89 -3.58
N GLN A 117 4.19 17.65 -4.54
CA GLN A 117 4.98 18.06 -5.70
C GLN A 117 6.09 19.05 -5.31
N LYS A 118 5.79 19.92 -4.33
CA LYS A 118 6.64 21.01 -3.84
C LYS A 118 7.79 20.54 -2.94
N LEU A 119 7.50 19.68 -1.97
CA LEU A 119 8.46 19.19 -0.98
C LEU A 119 8.67 17.68 -1.17
N LYS A 120 9.83 17.31 -1.71
CA LYS A 120 10.16 15.92 -2.08
C LYS A 120 10.34 14.97 -0.88
N ASN A 121 10.51 15.52 0.31
CA ASN A 121 10.66 14.80 1.57
C ASN A 121 9.41 14.88 2.47
N LEU A 122 8.27 15.34 1.91
CA LEU A 122 7.00 15.42 2.63
C LEU A 122 5.96 14.51 2.00
N ILE A 123 5.42 13.61 2.81
CA ILE A 123 4.28 12.74 2.45
C ILE A 123 3.05 13.24 3.20
N ILE A 124 1.92 13.29 2.51
CA ILE A 124 0.61 13.49 3.09
C ILE A 124 -0.08 12.13 3.20
N ALA A 125 -0.67 11.85 4.37
CA ALA A 125 -1.51 10.67 4.61
C ALA A 125 -2.67 11.07 5.52
N GLY A 126 -3.81 11.45 4.95
CA GLY A 126 -4.99 11.88 5.70
C GLY A 126 -6.22 12.08 4.83
N GLY A 127 -7.34 12.54 5.42
CA GLY A 127 -8.59 12.71 4.67
C GLY A 127 -9.44 11.44 4.56
N HIS A 128 -9.19 10.42 5.37
CA HIS A 128 -9.88 9.12 5.31
C HIS A 128 -11.36 9.13 5.75
N GLY A 129 -11.94 10.28 6.11
CA GLY A 129 -13.33 10.39 6.53
C GLY A 129 -13.71 9.38 7.62
N MET A 130 -14.72 8.56 7.34
CA MET A 130 -15.21 7.50 8.23
C MET A 130 -14.39 6.20 8.17
N MET A 131 -13.54 6.03 7.16
CA MET A 131 -12.83 4.78 6.86
C MET A 131 -11.41 4.72 7.44
N GLY A 132 -11.06 5.67 8.33
CA GLY A 132 -9.70 5.82 8.85
C GLY A 132 -9.13 4.55 9.49
N VAL A 133 -9.90 3.87 10.35
CA VAL A 133 -9.43 2.65 11.03
C VAL A 133 -9.24 1.50 10.02
N SER A 134 -10.24 1.28 9.15
CA SER A 134 -10.20 0.20 8.16
C SER A 134 -9.07 0.36 7.14
N LEU A 135 -8.75 1.61 6.76
CA LEU A 135 -7.72 1.92 5.78
C LEU A 135 -6.34 2.19 6.39
N ALA A 136 -6.22 2.24 7.71
CA ALA A 136 -4.95 2.56 8.37
C ALA A 136 -3.81 1.58 8.01
N PRO A 137 -4.00 0.24 8.05
CA PRO A 137 -2.93 -0.69 7.71
C PRO A 137 -2.46 -0.55 6.25
N ALA A 138 -3.41 -0.42 5.32
CA ALA A 138 -3.11 -0.26 3.90
C ALA A 138 -2.39 1.07 3.63
N THR A 139 -2.84 2.17 4.25
CA THR A 139 -2.21 3.48 4.14
C THR A 139 -0.78 3.45 4.69
N GLY A 140 -0.56 2.81 5.85
CA GLY A 140 0.77 2.64 6.42
C GLY A 140 1.73 1.93 5.48
N LYS A 141 1.29 0.83 4.86
CA LYS A 141 2.08 0.10 3.86
C LYS A 141 2.40 0.95 2.63
N LEU A 142 1.46 1.76 2.14
CA LEU A 142 1.69 2.65 1.00
C LEU A 142 2.70 3.75 1.33
N VAL A 143 2.63 4.33 2.52
CA VAL A 143 3.59 5.34 2.99
C VAL A 143 4.99 4.73 3.10
N ASP A 144 5.12 3.54 3.67
CA ASP A 144 6.40 2.81 3.73
C ASP A 144 6.98 2.55 2.34
N GLN A 145 6.16 2.02 1.43
CA GLN A 145 6.57 1.75 0.04
C GLN A 145 6.91 3.01 -0.75
N SER A 146 6.25 4.14 -0.48
CA SER A 146 6.52 5.38 -1.20
C SER A 146 7.97 5.85 -1.04
N ASN A 147 8.61 5.58 0.09
CA ASN A 147 10.04 5.86 0.30
C ASN A 147 10.98 5.04 -0.62
N LEU A 148 10.48 3.98 -1.26
CA LEU A 148 11.23 3.07 -2.16
C LEU A 148 11.26 3.54 -3.63
N THR A 149 10.72 4.72 -3.96
CA THR A 149 10.79 5.27 -5.34
C THR A 149 12.16 5.81 -5.74
N LYS A 150 13.14 5.86 -4.82
CA LYS A 150 14.55 5.79 -5.22
C LYS A 150 14.81 4.37 -5.67
N PHE A 151 15.34 4.12 -6.88
CA PHE A 151 15.87 2.81 -7.31
C PHE A 151 16.68 2.21 -6.16
N THR A 152 16.04 1.40 -5.34
CA THR A 152 16.63 0.81 -4.16
C THR A 152 16.77 -0.64 -4.53
N PHE A 153 18.02 -1.09 -4.53
CA PHE A 153 18.35 -2.50 -4.64
C PHE A 153 17.71 -3.23 -3.47
N THR A 154 16.48 -3.73 -3.67
CA THR A 154 15.83 -4.55 -2.66
C THR A 154 16.66 -5.81 -2.46
N PRO A 155 16.76 -6.36 -1.24
CA PRO A 155 17.49 -7.62 -1.01
C PRO A 155 17.04 -8.74 -1.98
N GLN A 156 15.76 -8.75 -2.33
CA GLN A 156 15.17 -9.67 -3.29
C GLN A 156 15.65 -9.43 -4.73
N LEU A 157 15.69 -8.17 -5.20
CA LEU A 157 16.24 -7.82 -6.51
C LEU A 157 17.71 -8.24 -6.61
N VAL A 158 18.52 -7.93 -5.59
CA VAL A 158 19.93 -8.31 -5.52
C VAL A 158 20.08 -9.83 -5.60
N THR A 159 19.27 -10.57 -4.84
CA THR A 159 19.29 -12.05 -4.84
C THR A 159 18.98 -12.60 -6.24
N ARG A 160 17.96 -12.07 -6.92
CA ARG A 160 17.59 -12.50 -8.28
C ARG A 160 18.69 -12.19 -9.30
N MET A 161 19.31 -11.01 -9.21
CA MET A 161 20.45 -10.62 -10.05
C MET A 161 21.66 -11.52 -9.81
N LEU A 162 21.98 -11.85 -8.55
CA LEU A 162 23.07 -12.76 -8.21
C LEU A 162 22.85 -14.16 -8.78
N ILE A 163 21.65 -14.73 -8.61
CA ILE A 163 21.31 -16.04 -9.19
C ILE A 163 21.49 -16.02 -10.71
N GLY A 164 20.95 -15.00 -11.39
CA GLY A 164 21.11 -14.84 -12.83
C GLY A 164 22.58 -14.71 -13.25
N GLY A 165 23.37 -13.93 -12.51
CA GLY A 165 24.80 -13.77 -12.77
C GLY A 165 25.61 -15.06 -12.56
N VAL A 166 25.29 -15.84 -11.52
CA VAL A 166 25.89 -17.16 -11.27
C VAL A 166 25.57 -18.13 -12.40
N ILE A 167 24.34 -18.14 -12.92
CA ILE A 167 23.96 -18.95 -14.09
C ILE A 167 24.78 -18.53 -15.30
N GLY A 168 24.87 -17.22 -15.58
CA GLY A 168 25.69 -16.70 -16.69
C GLY A 168 27.17 -17.09 -16.56
N PHE A 169 27.71 -17.04 -15.34
CA PHE A 169 29.08 -17.46 -15.05
C PHE A 169 29.30 -18.97 -15.26
N ALA A 170 28.33 -19.80 -14.86
CA ALA A 170 28.39 -21.24 -15.09
C ALA A 170 28.37 -21.57 -16.60
N VAL A 171 27.52 -20.88 -17.38
CA VAL A 171 27.43 -21.07 -18.83
C VAL A 171 28.74 -20.72 -19.52
N VAL A 172 29.35 -19.56 -19.22
CA VAL A 172 30.64 -19.19 -19.82
C VAL A 172 31.75 -20.17 -19.44
N SER A 173 31.77 -20.63 -18.18
CA SER A 173 32.77 -21.58 -17.71
C SER A 173 32.65 -22.93 -18.42
N LEU A 174 31.42 -23.40 -18.66
CA LEU A 174 31.16 -24.64 -19.38
C LEU A 174 31.53 -24.54 -20.86
N LEU A 175 31.18 -23.43 -21.52
CA LEU A 175 31.57 -23.17 -22.90
C LEU A 175 33.09 -23.06 -23.05
N PHE A 176 33.75 -22.42 -22.09
CA PHE A 176 35.21 -22.32 -22.04
C PHE A 176 35.87 -23.70 -21.89
N TYR A 177 35.35 -24.55 -21.02
CA TYR A 177 35.84 -25.93 -20.88
C TYR A 177 35.64 -26.75 -22.17
N ALA A 178 34.56 -26.49 -22.91
CA ALA A 178 34.30 -27.15 -24.19
C ALA A 178 35.28 -26.71 -25.29
N THR A 179 35.86 -25.52 -25.21
CA THR A 179 36.92 -25.05 -26.13
C THR A 179 38.28 -25.67 -25.80
N LYS A 180 38.51 -26.90 -26.29
CA LYS A 180 39.76 -27.64 -26.05
C LYS A 180 41.00 -27.06 -26.74
N ASN A 181 40.85 -26.39 -27.89
CA ASN A 181 41.96 -25.87 -28.70
C ASN A 181 41.69 -24.41 -29.11
N PRO A 182 42.21 -23.40 -28.39
CA PRO A 182 42.08 -22.00 -28.77
C PRO A 182 42.81 -21.73 -30.07
N ASN A 183 42.18 -21.01 -30.99
CA ASN A 183 42.82 -20.61 -32.24
C ASN A 183 43.92 -19.56 -31.96
N SER A 184 45.12 -19.74 -32.53
CA SER A 184 46.24 -18.80 -32.39
C SER A 184 45.95 -17.40 -32.96
N ALA A 185 44.92 -17.28 -33.81
CA ALA A 185 44.45 -16.01 -34.34
C ALA A 185 43.62 -15.18 -33.34
N TRP A 186 43.17 -15.75 -32.22
CA TRP A 186 42.43 -15.02 -31.20
C TRP A 186 43.35 -14.14 -30.34
N GLY A 187 42.89 -12.95 -29.97
CA GLY A 187 43.67 -12.04 -29.12
C GLY A 187 43.99 -12.65 -27.75
N LYS A 188 45.13 -12.30 -27.15
CA LYS A 188 45.61 -12.84 -25.85
C LYS A 188 44.57 -12.81 -24.71
N PHE A 189 43.62 -11.88 -24.77
CA PHE A 189 42.59 -11.66 -23.75
C PHE A 189 41.17 -12.00 -24.22
N TRP A 190 41.04 -12.86 -25.24
CA TRP A 190 39.76 -13.24 -25.82
C TRP A 190 38.74 -13.76 -24.79
N MET A 191 39.23 -14.36 -23.70
CA MET A 191 38.42 -14.92 -22.61
C MET A 191 37.77 -13.83 -21.73
N ILE A 192 38.34 -12.63 -21.63
CA ILE A 192 37.85 -11.61 -20.68
C ILE A 192 36.43 -11.18 -21.03
N ARG A 193 36.15 -10.98 -22.32
CA ARG A 193 34.87 -10.45 -22.79
C ARG A 193 33.69 -11.38 -22.45
N PRO A 194 33.73 -12.70 -22.76
CA PRO A 194 32.70 -13.63 -22.32
C PRO A 194 32.48 -13.66 -20.81
N PHE A 195 33.56 -13.67 -20.02
CA PHE A 195 33.49 -13.74 -18.55
C PHE A 195 32.91 -12.48 -17.89
N ILE A 196 32.79 -11.37 -18.63
CA ILE A 196 32.09 -10.16 -18.18
C ILE A 196 30.66 -10.14 -18.74
N VAL A 197 30.50 -10.38 -20.05
CA VAL A 197 29.23 -10.20 -20.75
C VAL A 197 28.17 -11.22 -20.32
N LEU A 198 28.52 -12.50 -20.14
CA LEU A 198 27.53 -13.53 -19.80
C LEU A 198 27.00 -13.41 -18.37
N PRO A 199 27.84 -13.21 -17.33
CA PRO A 199 27.34 -12.93 -15.98
C PRO A 199 26.50 -11.66 -15.92
N LEU A 200 26.87 -10.61 -16.67
CA LEU A 200 26.09 -9.38 -16.73
C LEU A 200 24.72 -9.61 -17.40
N ALA A 201 24.68 -10.32 -18.53
CA ALA A 201 23.44 -10.68 -19.20
C ALA A 201 22.53 -11.53 -18.30
N GLY A 202 23.12 -12.49 -17.58
CA GLY A 202 22.42 -13.28 -16.57
C GLY A 202 21.86 -12.42 -15.43
N ALA A 203 22.64 -11.49 -14.90
CA ALA A 203 22.18 -10.57 -13.84
C ALA A 203 21.03 -9.67 -14.31
N ILE A 204 21.10 -9.14 -15.54
CA ILE A 204 20.01 -8.37 -16.17
C ILE A 204 18.77 -9.24 -16.31
N GLY A 205 18.92 -10.49 -16.77
CA GLY A 205 17.80 -11.43 -16.86
C GLY A 205 17.15 -11.71 -15.50
N GLY A 206 17.95 -11.83 -14.43
CA GLY A 206 17.47 -11.93 -13.05
C GLY A 206 16.69 -10.69 -12.60
N ALA A 207 17.14 -9.49 -12.97
CA ALA A 207 16.41 -8.25 -12.70
C ALA A 207 15.07 -8.20 -13.45
N VAL A 208 15.05 -8.58 -14.74
CA VAL A 208 13.82 -8.65 -15.54
C VAL A 208 12.81 -9.62 -14.92
N ASN A 209 13.27 -10.78 -14.45
CA ASN A 209 12.42 -11.75 -13.74
C ASN A 209 11.75 -11.14 -12.51
N TYR A 210 12.52 -10.43 -11.67
CA TYR A 210 12.00 -9.74 -10.50
C TYR A 210 10.89 -8.73 -10.86
N TYR A 211 11.11 -7.91 -11.88
CA TYR A 211 10.10 -6.92 -12.29
C TYR A 211 8.86 -7.58 -12.88
N ILE A 212 8.99 -8.58 -13.75
CA ILE A 212 7.82 -9.29 -14.32
C ILE A 212 7.00 -9.99 -13.23
N GLU A 213 7.66 -10.62 -12.26
CA GLU A 213 6.97 -11.25 -11.12
C GLU A 213 6.19 -10.21 -10.30
N SER A 214 6.77 -9.01 -10.08
CA SER A 214 6.09 -7.93 -9.37
C SER A 214 4.78 -7.45 -10.04
N PHE A 215 4.71 -7.50 -11.38
CA PHE A 215 3.52 -7.09 -12.14
C PHE A 215 2.45 -8.19 -12.26
N THR A 216 2.79 -9.45 -12.00
CA THR A 216 1.89 -10.60 -12.27
C THR A 216 1.09 -11.09 -11.06
N ASN A 217 1.13 -10.35 -9.94
CA ASN A 217 0.41 -10.63 -8.69
C ASN A 217 -1.14 -10.50 -8.76
N GLN A 218 -1.76 -10.51 -9.94
CA GLN A 218 -3.20 -10.29 -10.13
C GLN A 218 -3.97 -11.51 -10.69
N GLY A 219 -3.58 -12.72 -10.31
CA GLY A 219 -4.32 -13.96 -10.62
C GLY A 219 -3.44 -15.08 -11.20
N THR A 220 -3.85 -16.34 -10.98
CA THR A 220 -3.06 -17.55 -11.28
C THR A 220 -2.57 -17.62 -12.72
N TRP A 221 -3.43 -17.28 -13.69
CA TRP A 221 -3.09 -17.28 -15.11
C TRP A 221 -2.06 -16.23 -15.50
N LYS A 222 -2.18 -15.00 -14.96
CA LYS A 222 -1.22 -13.91 -15.21
C LYS A 222 0.16 -14.27 -14.65
N ARG A 223 0.21 -14.95 -13.50
CA ARG A 223 1.46 -15.44 -12.90
C ARG A 223 2.17 -16.46 -13.79
N ILE A 224 1.45 -17.47 -14.28
CA ILE A 224 2.03 -18.49 -15.17
C ILE A 224 2.60 -17.83 -16.43
N PHE A 225 1.82 -16.95 -17.07
CA PHE A 225 2.27 -16.21 -18.24
C PHE A 225 3.52 -15.37 -17.96
N GLY A 226 3.55 -14.65 -16.83
CA GLY A 226 4.71 -13.86 -16.42
C GLY A 226 5.98 -14.69 -16.23
N VAL A 227 5.86 -15.86 -15.60
CA VAL A 227 6.99 -16.79 -15.41
C VAL A 227 7.52 -17.28 -16.75
N VAL A 228 6.64 -17.71 -17.66
CA VAL A 228 7.03 -18.20 -18.99
C VAL A 228 7.71 -17.08 -19.80
N LEU A 229 7.10 -15.90 -19.86
CA LEU A 229 7.65 -14.75 -20.58
C LEU A 229 9.03 -14.35 -20.02
N SER A 230 9.18 -14.31 -18.70
CA SER A 230 10.47 -14.03 -18.07
C SER A 230 11.53 -15.05 -18.42
N LEU A 231 11.18 -16.34 -18.48
CA LEU A 231 12.12 -17.41 -18.82
C LEU A 231 12.57 -17.30 -20.28
N ILE A 232 11.65 -16.98 -21.19
CA ILE A 232 11.96 -16.71 -22.61
C ILE A 232 12.94 -15.53 -22.72
N ILE A 233 12.65 -14.40 -22.07
CA ILE A 233 13.52 -13.22 -22.09
C ILE A 233 14.91 -13.56 -21.50
N PHE A 234 14.94 -14.33 -20.41
CA PHE A 234 16.19 -14.75 -19.79
C PHE A 234 17.05 -15.60 -20.73
N VAL A 235 16.45 -16.61 -21.39
CA VAL A 235 17.15 -17.48 -22.34
C VAL A 235 17.65 -16.69 -23.55
N ILE A 236 16.82 -15.80 -24.12
CA ILE A 236 17.22 -14.93 -25.24
C ILE A 236 18.37 -14.01 -24.81
N GLY A 237 18.30 -13.43 -23.61
CA GLY A 237 19.34 -12.56 -23.06
C GLY A 237 20.67 -13.29 -22.87
N LEU A 238 20.64 -14.51 -22.31
CA LEU A 238 21.83 -15.34 -22.18
C LEU A 238 22.39 -15.78 -23.54
N TRP A 239 21.53 -16.12 -24.49
CA TRP A 239 21.95 -16.46 -25.85
C TRP A 239 22.63 -15.28 -26.54
N MET A 240 22.02 -14.10 -26.52
CA MET A 240 22.64 -12.86 -27.02
C MET A 240 23.95 -12.55 -26.32
N GLY A 241 23.99 -12.69 -24.98
CA GLY A 241 25.20 -12.50 -24.20
C GLY A 241 26.31 -13.46 -24.63
N THR A 242 25.95 -14.72 -24.93
CA THR A 242 26.85 -15.74 -25.47
C THR A 242 27.41 -15.35 -26.83
N VAL A 243 26.53 -14.95 -27.76
CA VAL A 243 26.94 -14.48 -29.09
C VAL A 243 27.90 -13.31 -28.93
N LEU A 244 27.47 -12.22 -28.27
CA LEU A 244 28.27 -10.99 -28.08
C LEU A 244 29.57 -11.22 -27.31
N GLY A 245 29.56 -12.09 -26.31
CA GLY A 245 30.74 -12.43 -25.53
C GLY A 245 31.83 -13.06 -26.39
N PHE A 246 31.43 -13.95 -27.31
CA PHE A 246 32.34 -14.74 -28.14
C PHE A 246 32.43 -14.27 -29.61
N VAL A 247 31.85 -13.13 -30.00
CA VAL A 247 32.04 -12.54 -31.35
C VAL A 247 33.53 -12.32 -31.62
N GLY A 248 33.98 -12.73 -32.81
CA GLY A 248 35.38 -12.67 -33.24
C GLY A 248 36.26 -13.76 -32.62
N THR A 249 35.65 -14.78 -32.00
CA THR A 249 36.36 -15.94 -31.41
C THR A 249 35.73 -17.26 -31.86
N ILE A 250 34.84 -17.84 -31.05
CA ILE A 250 34.06 -19.05 -31.35
C ILE A 250 33.02 -18.75 -32.44
N TRP A 251 32.47 -17.54 -32.44
CA TRP A 251 31.52 -17.07 -33.44
C TRP A 251 32.19 -16.02 -34.33
N ASN A 252 31.95 -16.12 -35.63
CA ASN A 252 32.30 -15.07 -36.60
C ASN A 252 31.33 -13.91 -36.50
#